data_AF-A0A7H8TCP2-F1
#
_entry.id   AF-A0A7H8TCP2-F1
#
_cell.length_a   1.000
_cell.length_b   1.000
_cell.length_c   1.000
_cell.angle_alpha   90.00
_cell.angle_beta   90.00
_cell.angle_gamma   90.00
#
_symmetry.space_group_name_H-M   'P 1'
#
loop_
_entity.id
_entity.type
_entity.pdbx_description
1 polymer ?
#
loop_
_entity_poly.entity_id
_entity_poly.type
_entity_poly.pdbx_seq_one_letter_code
_entity_poly.pdbx_strand_id
1 'polypeptide(L)'
;MTNALIDKARAERERRRSGRSRTTALTVLAVLGGIGLLLALTVGGDPNEPPSCDDKTMTRGDVCMIYSSSGGGGSFSYDEMVDRRESSDSVLRGIGFGLAGLCAVLMIPAATRLDPATPWGDPVTGPCPRCGKPNRRERKTTHSVTQGRTTSYYTGIVTLCTCGYGDVRRRP
;
A
#
# COMPACT_ATOMS: atom_id res chain seq x y z
N MET A 1 2.84 -27.90 19.05
CA MET A 1 2.78 -26.42 19.05
C MET A 1 4.13 -25.78 18.71
N THR A 2 5.24 -26.21 19.31
CA THR A 2 6.60 -25.74 18.98
C THR A 2 6.95 -25.93 17.50
N ASN A 3 6.67 -27.11 16.94
CA ASN A 3 6.88 -27.37 15.50
C ASN A 3 6.13 -26.38 14.60
N ALA A 4 4.88 -26.04 14.92
CA ALA A 4 4.09 -25.06 14.16
C ALA A 4 4.71 -23.65 14.17
N LEU A 5 5.37 -23.25 15.27
CA LEU A 5 6.13 -21.99 15.35
C LEU A 5 7.41 -22.06 14.49
N ILE A 6 8.13 -23.19 14.52
CA ILE A 6 9.32 -23.42 13.69
C ILE A 6 8.96 -23.41 12.21
N ASP A 7 7.89 -24.10 11.82
CA ASP A 7 7.42 -24.17 10.43
C ASP A 7 6.96 -22.79 9.94
N LYS A 8 6.23 -22.04 10.78
CA LYS A 8 5.86 -20.65 10.46
C LYS A 8 7.09 -19.76 10.28
N ALA A 9 8.08 -19.89 11.15
CA ALA A 9 9.34 -19.15 11.05
C ALA A 9 10.14 -19.51 9.80
N ARG A 10 10.21 -20.80 9.43
CA ARG A 10 10.82 -21.27 8.18
C ARG A 10 10.10 -20.73 6.95
N ALA A 11 8.77 -20.85 6.92
CA ALA A 11 7.95 -20.33 5.84
C ALA A 11 8.11 -18.80 5.69
N GLU A 12 8.23 -18.05 6.79
CA GLU A 12 8.49 -16.61 6.74
C GLU A 12 9.88 -16.30 6.19
N ARG A 13 10.91 -17.06 6.59
CA ARG A 13 12.27 -16.94 6.04
C ARG A 13 12.29 -17.21 4.53
N GLU A 14 11.57 -18.23 4.08
CA GLU A 14 11.49 -18.61 2.67
C GLU A 14 10.70 -17.60 1.83
N ARG A 15 9.58 -17.09 2.36
CA ARG A 15 8.82 -15.99 1.75
C ARG A 15 9.65 -14.71 1.61
N ARG A 16 10.50 -14.39 2.59
CA ARG A 16 11.45 -13.26 2.45
C ARG A 16 12.51 -13.54 1.39
N ARG A 17 13.04 -14.77 1.34
CA ARG A 17 14.05 -15.16 0.36
C ARG A 17 13.56 -15.08 -1.08
N SER A 18 12.28 -15.35 -1.33
CA SER A 18 11.73 -15.32 -2.69
C SER A 18 11.61 -13.92 -3.27
N GLY A 19 11.59 -12.86 -2.44
CA GLY A 19 11.45 -11.46 -2.88
C GLY A 19 10.14 -11.14 -3.62
N ARG A 20 9.30 -12.15 -3.90
CA ARG A 20 8.13 -12.04 -4.77
C ARG A 20 7.05 -11.14 -4.18
N SER A 21 6.92 -11.11 -2.86
CA SER A 21 6.01 -10.20 -2.17
C SER A 21 6.45 -8.73 -2.31
N ARG A 22 7.76 -8.45 -2.35
CA ARG A 22 8.30 -7.11 -2.59
C ARG A 22 7.99 -6.65 -4.00
N THR A 23 8.29 -7.49 -4.99
CA THR A 23 8.05 -7.14 -6.40
C THR A 23 6.58 -6.87 -6.65
N THR A 24 5.68 -7.73 -6.15
CA THR A 24 4.24 -7.52 -6.34
C THR A 24 3.72 -6.29 -5.61
N ALA A 25 4.19 -6.01 -4.38
CA ALA A 25 3.77 -4.81 -3.65
C ALA A 25 4.24 -3.52 -4.33
N LEU A 26 5.50 -3.49 -4.78
CA LEU A 26 6.06 -2.32 -5.47
C LEU A 26 5.40 -2.09 -6.84
N THR A 27 5.13 -3.13 -7.62
CA THR A 27 4.45 -2.96 -8.91
C THR A 27 3.04 -2.43 -8.74
N VAL A 28 2.27 -2.94 -7.77
CA VAL A 28 0.92 -2.45 -7.50
C VAL A 28 0.95 -0.98 -7.05
N LEU A 29 1.85 -0.61 -6.14
CA LEU A 29 1.99 0.79 -5.68
C LEU A 29 2.43 1.71 -6.81
N ALA A 30 3.36 1.27 -7.67
CA ALA A 30 3.81 2.04 -8.83
C ALA A 30 2.69 2.25 -9.84
N VAL A 31 1.87 1.23 -10.12
CA VAL A 31 0.73 1.35 -11.03
C VAL A 31 -0.32 2.31 -10.47
N LEU A 32 -0.70 2.16 -9.21
CA LEU A 32 -1.69 3.06 -8.57
C LEU A 32 -1.18 4.50 -8.49
N GLY A 33 0.07 4.69 -8.09
CA GLY A 33 0.69 6.02 -8.05
C GLY A 33 0.80 6.64 -9.44
N GLY A 34 1.15 5.84 -10.45
CA GLY A 34 1.21 6.26 -11.85
C GLY A 34 -0.16 6.68 -12.40
N ILE A 35 -1.22 5.93 -12.08
CA ILE A 35 -2.60 6.30 -12.46
C ILE A 35 -3.02 7.60 -11.77
N GLY A 36 -2.75 7.74 -10.47
CA GLY A 36 -3.06 8.97 -9.73
C GLY A 36 -2.33 10.19 -10.29
N LEU A 37 -1.05 10.03 -10.64
CA LEU A 37 -0.26 11.07 -11.27
C LEU A 37 -0.76 11.40 -12.68
N LEU A 38 -1.09 10.39 -13.49
CA LEU A 38 -1.64 10.57 -14.82
C LEU A 38 -2.93 11.39 -14.75
N LEU A 39 -3.86 11.02 -13.86
CA LEU A 39 -5.10 11.77 -13.64
C LEU A 39 -4.83 13.22 -13.22
N ALA A 40 -3.86 13.46 -12.33
CA ALA A 40 -3.47 14.81 -11.92
C ALA A 40 -2.89 15.66 -13.06
N LEU A 41 -2.27 15.02 -14.05
CA LEU A 41 -1.66 15.69 -15.19
C LEU A 41 -2.63 15.90 -16.35
N THR A 42 -3.64 15.03 -16.51
CA THR A 42 -4.64 15.14 -17.58
C THR A 42 -5.86 15.97 -17.17
N VAL A 43 -6.07 16.20 -15.88
CA VAL A 43 -7.14 17.06 -15.38
C VAL A 43 -6.68 18.52 -15.43
N GLY A 44 -7.37 19.30 -16.27
CA GLY A 44 -7.05 20.67 -16.64
C GLY A 44 -7.09 20.80 -18.15
N GLY A 45 -8.24 21.23 -18.69
CA GLY A 45 -8.36 21.59 -20.11
C GLY A 45 -7.62 22.89 -20.43
N ASP A 46 -7.62 23.30 -21.70
CA ASP A 46 -7.04 24.59 -22.08
C ASP A 46 -7.77 25.70 -21.30
N PRO A 47 -7.06 26.59 -20.56
CA PRO A 47 -7.68 27.66 -19.79
C PRO A 47 -8.48 28.64 -20.66
N ASN A 48 -8.29 28.61 -21.98
CA ASN A 48 -9.00 29.44 -22.95
C ASN A 48 -10.22 28.74 -23.58
N GLU A 49 -10.46 27.48 -23.25
CA GLU A 49 -11.58 26.73 -23.82
C GLU A 49 -12.90 27.16 -23.15
N PRO A 50 -13.88 27.67 -23.90
CA PRO A 50 -15.13 28.16 -23.34
C PRO A 50 -15.90 27.01 -22.65
N PRO A 51 -16.56 27.28 -21.50
CA PRO A 51 -17.37 26.28 -20.82
C PRO A 51 -18.54 25.82 -21.71
N SER A 52 -18.92 24.56 -21.58
CA SER A 52 -20.05 23.96 -22.31
C SER A 52 -21.24 23.69 -21.37
N CYS A 53 -22.45 23.92 -21.86
CA CYS A 53 -23.72 23.61 -21.20
C CYS A 53 -24.56 22.76 -22.18
N ASP A 54 -24.97 21.56 -21.78
CA ASP A 54 -25.72 20.61 -22.63
C ASP A 54 -25.15 20.50 -24.06
N ASP A 55 -23.85 20.20 -24.16
CA ASP A 55 -23.07 20.08 -25.41
C ASP A 55 -22.98 21.36 -26.26
N LYS A 56 -23.39 22.52 -25.73
CA LYS A 56 -23.28 23.81 -26.39
C LYS A 56 -22.22 24.68 -25.71
N THR A 57 -21.26 25.18 -26.48
CA THR A 57 -20.27 26.16 -25.99
C THR A 57 -20.96 27.46 -25.62
N MET A 58 -20.73 27.94 -24.41
CA MET A 58 -21.26 29.21 -23.93
C MET A 58 -20.35 30.38 -24.33
N THR A 59 -20.97 31.53 -24.53
CA THR A 59 -20.30 32.82 -24.70
C THR A 59 -20.50 33.72 -23.48
N ARG A 60 -19.66 34.75 -23.36
CA ARG A 60 -19.71 35.66 -22.20
C ARG A 60 -21.03 36.42 -22.19
N GLY A 61 -21.83 36.21 -21.13
CA GLY A 61 -23.18 36.76 -20.99
C GLY A 61 -24.30 35.72 -21.16
N ASP A 62 -24.00 34.51 -21.61
CA ASP A 62 -24.95 33.41 -21.65
C ASP A 62 -25.25 32.89 -20.23
N VAL A 63 -26.48 32.40 -20.06
CA VAL A 63 -26.94 31.73 -18.83
C VAL A 63 -27.32 30.29 -19.19
N CYS A 64 -26.73 29.33 -18.49
CA CYS A 64 -27.05 27.92 -18.60
C CYS A 64 -28.11 27.53 -17.57
N MET A 65 -29.10 26.77 -18.01
CA MET A 65 -30.12 26.20 -17.13
C MET A 65 -29.90 24.71 -17.02
N ILE A 66 -29.42 24.24 -15.87
CA ILE A 66 -29.27 22.80 -15.62
C ILE A 66 -30.53 22.29 -14.95
N TYR A 67 -31.22 21.35 -15.58
CA TYR A 67 -32.36 20.65 -14.98
C TYR A 67 -31.90 19.30 -14.45
N SER A 68 -31.71 19.18 -13.13
CA SER A 68 -31.38 17.90 -12.49
C SER A 68 -32.51 17.45 -11.57
N SER A 69 -32.89 16.17 -11.67
CA SER A 69 -33.92 15.55 -10.83
C SER A 69 -33.41 15.17 -9.43
N SER A 70 -32.10 15.25 -9.19
CA SER A 70 -31.43 14.79 -7.96
C SER A 70 -30.98 15.92 -7.03
N GLY A 71 -31.48 17.15 -7.22
CA GLY A 71 -31.12 18.33 -6.43
C GLY A 71 -29.80 18.93 -6.92
N GLY A 72 -29.87 20.15 -7.46
CA GLY A 72 -28.72 20.84 -8.07
C GLY A 72 -29.04 21.58 -9.37
N GLY A 73 -30.30 21.57 -9.82
CA GLY A 73 -30.74 22.39 -10.94
C GLY A 73 -30.86 23.87 -10.60
N GLY A 74 -30.44 24.74 -11.52
CA GLY A 74 -30.40 26.20 -11.35
C GLY A 74 -29.91 26.93 -12.60
N SER A 75 -30.02 28.26 -12.59
CA SER A 75 -29.44 29.14 -13.61
C SER A 75 -28.00 29.48 -13.24
N PHE A 76 -27.05 29.11 -14.07
CA PHE A 76 -25.62 29.39 -13.89
C PHE A 76 -25.15 30.35 -14.97
N SER A 77 -24.49 31.44 -14.58
CA SER A 77 -23.87 32.36 -15.53
C SER A 77 -22.56 31.80 -16.10
N TYR A 78 -22.07 32.38 -17.20
CA TYR A 78 -20.76 32.02 -17.78
C TYR A 78 -19.64 31.98 -16.73
N ASP A 79 -19.49 33.04 -15.91
CA ASP A 79 -18.41 33.15 -14.93
C ASP A 79 -18.53 32.09 -13.83
N GLU A 80 -19.75 31.74 -13.44
CA GLU A 80 -20.01 30.71 -12.44
C GLU A 80 -19.69 29.30 -12.96
N MET A 81 -19.88 29.04 -14.25
CA MET A 81 -19.44 27.79 -14.88
C MET A 81 -17.92 27.69 -14.99
N VAL A 82 -17.22 28.80 -15.27
CA VAL A 82 -15.76 28.84 -15.29
C VAL A 82 -15.20 28.56 -13.90
N ASP A 83 -15.69 29.24 -12.86
CA ASP A 83 -15.24 29.05 -11.48
C ASP A 83 -15.50 27.62 -10.99
N ARG A 84 -16.65 27.03 -11.35
CA ARG A 84 -16.98 25.64 -11.01
C ARG A 84 -16.07 24.63 -11.72
N ARG A 85 -15.70 24.87 -12.98
CA ARG A 85 -14.72 24.05 -13.71
C ARG A 85 -13.34 24.14 -13.05
N GLU A 86 -12.85 25.34 -12.80
CA GLU A 86 -11.53 25.58 -12.20
C GLU A 86 -11.43 24.99 -10.79
N SER A 87 -12.50 25.10 -9.99
CA SER A 87 -12.60 24.48 -8.67
C SER A 87 -12.61 22.95 -8.75
N SER A 88 -13.38 22.36 -9.68
CA SER A 88 -13.43 20.90 -9.86
C SER A 88 -12.10 20.33 -10.34
N ASP A 89 -11.46 20.99 -11.32
CA ASP A 89 -10.15 20.62 -11.83
C ASP A 89 -9.08 20.71 -10.72
N SER A 90 -9.11 21.77 -9.91
CA SER A 90 -8.21 21.94 -8.77
C SER A 90 -8.37 20.86 -7.71
N VAL A 91 -9.61 20.48 -7.37
CA VAL A 91 -9.91 19.42 -6.40
C VAL A 91 -9.45 18.05 -6.93
N LEU A 92 -9.79 17.72 -8.17
CA LEU A 92 -9.41 16.46 -8.82
C LEU A 92 -7.88 16.34 -8.95
N ARG A 93 -7.21 17.42 -9.32
CA ARG A 93 -5.75 17.50 -9.38
C ARG A 93 -5.11 17.33 -8.00
N GLY A 94 -5.70 17.93 -6.97
CA GLY A 94 -5.31 17.73 -5.57
C GLY A 94 -5.42 16.28 -5.11
N ILE A 95 -6.52 15.60 -5.46
CA ILE A 95 -6.71 14.17 -5.17
C ILE A 95 -5.65 13.31 -5.88
N GLY A 96 -5.38 13.58 -7.16
CA GLY A 96 -4.40 12.85 -7.94
C GLY A 96 -2.98 12.97 -7.36
N PHE A 97 -2.52 14.18 -7.04
CA PHE A 97 -1.24 14.40 -6.38
C PHE A 97 -1.19 13.79 -4.98
N GLY A 98 -2.27 13.89 -4.20
CA GLY A 98 -2.37 13.28 -2.88
C GLY A 98 -2.21 11.76 -2.93
N LEU A 99 -2.90 11.10 -3.87
CA LEU A 99 -2.80 9.65 -4.07
C LEU A 99 -1.39 9.25 -4.52
N ALA A 100 -0.83 9.94 -5.53
CA ALA A 100 0.51 9.65 -6.04
C ALA A 100 1.59 9.82 -4.95
N GLY A 101 1.50 10.91 -4.17
CA GLY A 101 2.38 11.16 -3.04
C GLY A 101 2.27 10.09 -1.96
N LEU A 102 1.05 9.69 -1.59
CA LEU A 102 0.83 8.60 -0.63
C LEU A 102 1.42 7.28 -1.12
N CYS A 103 1.21 6.91 -2.39
CA CYS A 103 1.79 5.70 -2.98
C CYS A 103 3.32 5.74 -2.94
N ALA A 104 3.94 6.89 -3.24
CA ALA A 104 5.39 7.06 -3.17
C ALA A 104 5.92 6.86 -1.73
N VAL A 105 5.25 7.44 -0.72
CA VAL A 105 5.61 7.25 0.69
C VAL A 105 5.48 5.79 1.11
N LEU A 106 4.42 5.10 0.67
CA LEU A 106 4.20 3.68 0.98
C LEU A 106 5.18 2.74 0.26
N MET A 107 5.80 3.17 -0.84
CA MET A 107 6.86 2.39 -1.48
C MET A 107 8.11 2.26 -0.60
N ILE A 108 8.41 3.23 0.26
CA ILE A 108 9.57 3.19 1.17
C ILE A 108 9.51 2.02 2.17
N PRO A 109 8.44 1.84 2.98
CA PRO A 109 8.33 0.68 3.86
C PRO A 109 8.19 -0.63 3.09
N ALA A 110 7.57 -0.62 1.90
CA ALA A 110 7.49 -1.82 1.05
C ALA A 110 8.89 -2.25 0.57
N ALA A 111 9.74 -1.31 0.15
CA ALA A 111 11.09 -1.60 -0.31
C ALA A 111 12.00 -2.07 0.84
N THR A 112 11.91 -1.46 2.02
CA THR A 112 12.79 -1.74 3.16
C THR A 112 12.36 -2.97 3.95
N ARG A 113 11.07 -3.14 4.26
CA ARG A 113 10.59 -4.26 5.10
C ARG A 113 10.44 -5.57 4.35
N LEU A 114 10.26 -5.52 3.03
CA LEU A 114 10.15 -6.70 2.18
C LEU A 114 11.50 -7.03 1.49
N ASP A 115 12.60 -6.40 1.90
CA ASP A 115 13.89 -6.63 1.27
C ASP A 115 14.37 -8.08 1.46
N PRO A 116 14.56 -8.86 0.38
CA PRO A 116 15.10 -10.22 0.46
C PRO A 116 16.53 -10.27 1.00
N ALA A 117 17.29 -9.17 0.92
CA ALA A 117 18.63 -9.05 1.48
C ALA A 117 18.62 -8.94 3.01
N THR A 118 17.49 -8.53 3.62
CA THR A 118 17.42 -8.42 5.08
C THR A 118 17.36 -9.82 5.70
N PRO A 119 18.39 -10.23 6.47
CA PRO A 119 18.43 -11.55 7.06
C PRO A 119 17.29 -11.74 8.05
N TRP A 120 16.75 -12.96 8.11
CA TRP A 120 15.66 -13.30 9.02
C TRP A 120 16.17 -13.32 10.47
N GLY A 121 15.59 -12.46 11.32
CA GLY A 121 15.88 -12.45 12.76
C GLY A 121 17.23 -11.84 13.13
N ASP A 122 17.41 -11.67 14.43
CA ASP A 122 18.61 -11.08 15.04
C ASP A 122 19.68 -12.16 15.23
N PRO A 123 20.97 -11.84 15.04
CA PRO A 123 22.05 -12.80 15.26
C PRO A 123 22.12 -13.23 16.73
N VAL A 124 22.21 -14.53 16.97
CA VAL A 124 22.36 -15.11 18.32
C VAL A 124 23.82 -15.42 18.58
N THR A 125 24.33 -14.98 19.72
CA THR A 125 25.68 -15.32 20.18
C THR A 125 25.83 -16.80 20.46
N GLY A 126 26.96 -17.39 20.07
CA GLY A 126 27.31 -18.78 20.34
C GLY A 126 27.04 -19.76 19.18
N PRO A 127 27.77 -20.88 19.16
CA PRO A 127 27.74 -21.85 18.06
C PRO A 127 26.41 -22.59 17.98
N CYS A 128 26.04 -23.03 16.78
CA CYS A 128 24.89 -23.91 16.62
C CYS A 128 25.16 -25.28 17.26
N PRO A 129 24.26 -25.81 18.11
CA PRO A 129 24.47 -27.10 18.77
C PRO A 129 24.50 -28.28 17.78
N ARG A 130 24.00 -28.10 16.54
CA ARG A 130 24.01 -29.14 15.51
C ARG A 130 25.22 -29.09 14.57
N CYS A 131 25.67 -27.89 14.17
CA CYS A 131 26.73 -27.74 13.15
C CYS A 131 27.94 -26.94 13.62
N GLY A 132 27.97 -26.45 14.86
CA GLY A 132 29.06 -25.66 15.43
C GLY A 132 29.23 -24.24 14.86
N LYS A 133 28.56 -23.88 13.76
CA LYS A 133 28.75 -22.58 13.10
C LYS A 133 27.98 -21.44 13.80
N PRO A 134 28.49 -20.19 13.80
CA PRO A 134 27.84 -19.02 14.40
C PRO A 134 26.74 -18.41 13.50
N ASN A 135 25.95 -19.27 12.84
CA ASN A 135 24.93 -18.85 11.87
C ASN A 135 23.51 -19.00 12.43
N ARG A 136 23.35 -18.75 13.73
CA ARG A 136 22.06 -18.79 14.41
C ARG A 136 21.42 -17.42 14.40
N ARG A 137 20.13 -17.37 14.10
CA ARG A 137 19.32 -16.17 14.21
C ARG A 137 18.03 -16.45 14.93
N GLU A 138 17.53 -15.47 15.67
CA GLU A 138 16.28 -15.61 16.41
C GLU A 138 15.27 -14.54 16.06
N ARG A 139 14.00 -14.90 16.16
CA ARG A 139 12.91 -13.95 15.98
C ARG A 139 11.68 -14.37 16.76
N LYS A 140 11.00 -13.39 17.33
CA LYS A 140 9.68 -13.59 17.94
C LYS A 140 8.69 -13.98 16.84
N THR A 141 8.05 -15.13 17.01
CA THR A 141 7.04 -15.66 16.09
C THR A 141 5.75 -15.90 16.86
N THR A 142 4.63 -15.47 16.29
CA THR A 142 3.29 -15.73 16.84
C THR A 142 2.52 -16.60 15.87
N HIS A 143 1.98 -17.72 16.34
CA HIS A 143 1.11 -18.62 15.59
C HIS A 143 -0.28 -18.60 16.21
N SER A 144 -1.29 -18.29 15.40
CA SER A 144 -2.70 -18.31 15.81
C SER A 144 -3.33 -19.62 15.34
N VAL A 145 -4.07 -20.28 16.23
CA VAL A 145 -4.89 -21.45 15.89
C VAL A 145 -6.33 -21.05 16.14
N THR A 146 -7.17 -21.16 15.12
CA THR A 146 -8.61 -20.90 15.22
C THR A 146 -9.34 -22.24 15.31
N GLN A 147 -10.09 -22.46 16.39
CA GLN A 147 -10.90 -23.65 16.62
C GLN A 147 -12.34 -23.21 16.89
N GLY A 148 -13.21 -23.38 15.90
CA GLY A 148 -14.58 -22.86 15.93
C GLY A 148 -14.60 -21.33 15.98
N ARG A 149 -15.27 -20.75 16.99
CA ARG A 149 -15.31 -19.29 17.21
C ARG A 149 -14.12 -18.75 18.01
N THR A 150 -13.26 -19.60 18.56
CA THR A 150 -12.17 -19.18 19.44
C THR A 150 -10.86 -19.15 18.69
N THR A 151 -10.11 -18.05 18.80
CA THR A 151 -8.75 -17.93 18.26
C THR A 151 -7.75 -17.88 19.41
N SER A 152 -6.87 -18.87 19.49
CA SER A 152 -5.79 -18.94 20.47
C SER A 152 -4.47 -18.49 19.85
N TYR A 153 -3.74 -17.60 20.53
CA TYR A 153 -2.45 -17.08 20.07
C TYR A 153 -1.31 -17.69 20.86
N TYR A 154 -0.38 -18.34 20.16
CA TYR A 154 0.85 -18.90 20.74
C TYR A 154 2.03 -18.04 20.31
N THR A 155 2.79 -17.52 21.26
CA THR A 155 3.96 -16.68 20.99
C THR A 155 5.22 -17.31 21.57
N GLY A 156 6.28 -17.37 20.78
CA GLY A 156 7.58 -17.88 21.22
C GLY A 156 8.74 -17.21 20.48
N ILE A 157 9.94 -17.27 21.04
CA ILE A 157 11.17 -16.87 20.35
C ILE A 157 11.69 -18.10 19.65
N VAL A 158 11.75 -18.04 18.31
CA VAL A 158 12.22 -19.14 17.47
C VAL A 158 13.65 -18.84 17.05
N THR A 159 14.55 -19.80 17.27
CA THR A 159 15.95 -19.74 16.83
C THR A 159 16.14 -20.69 15.66
N LEU A 160 16.64 -20.21 14.53
CA LEU A 160 16.92 -21.01 13.34
C LEU A 160 18.41 -20.92 12.97
N CYS A 161 18.94 -22.01 12.42
CA CYS A 161 20.25 -22.05 11.79
C CYS A 161 20.16 -22.40 10.30
N THR A 162 21.18 -22.04 9.52
CA THR A 162 21.28 -22.40 8.09
C THR A 162 21.37 -23.91 7.84
N CYS A 163 21.83 -24.70 8.81
CA CYS A 163 21.90 -26.16 8.73
C CYS A 163 20.54 -26.87 8.96
N GLY A 164 19.46 -26.12 9.14
CA GLY A 164 18.13 -26.67 9.42
C GLY A 164 17.82 -26.92 10.91
N TYR A 165 18.74 -26.63 11.83
CA TYR A 165 18.42 -26.59 13.27
C TYR A 165 17.37 -25.52 13.56
N GLY A 166 16.39 -25.87 14.40
CA GLY A 166 15.32 -24.98 14.85
C GLY A 166 14.96 -25.30 16.30
N ASP A 167 14.81 -24.26 17.12
CA ASP A 167 14.43 -24.38 18.52
C ASP A 167 13.45 -23.26 18.91
N VAL A 168 12.66 -23.50 19.95
CA VAL A 168 11.67 -22.52 20.45
C VAL A 168 11.80 -22.37 21.95
N ARG A 169 12.12 -21.14 22.39
CA ARG A 169 12.05 -20.76 23.80
C ARG A 169 10.79 -19.95 24.07
N ARG A 170 10.07 -20.29 25.15
CA ARG A 170 8.99 -19.44 25.66
C ARG A 170 9.61 -18.20 26.29
N ARG A 171 8.94 -17.06 26.14
CA ARG A 171 9.28 -15.89 26.96
C ARG A 171 8.85 -16.22 28.41
N PRO A 172 9.71 -15.99 29.42
CA PRO A 172 9.25 -16.01 30.80
C PRO A 172 8.14 -14.97 31.01
#